data_AF-A0A7U6QQJ5-F1
#
_entry.id   AF-A0A7U6QQJ5-F1
#
_cell.length_a   1.000
_cell.length_b   1.000
_cell.length_c   1.000
_cell.angle_alpha   90.00
_cell.angle_beta   90.00
_cell.angle_gamma   90.00
#
_symmetry.space_group_name_H-M   'P 1'
#
loop_
_entity.id
_entity.type
_entity.pdbx_description
1 polymer ?
#
loop_
_entity_poly.entity_id
_entity_poly.type
_entity_poly.pdbx_seq_one_letter_code
_entity_poly.pdbx_strand_id
1 'polypeptide(L)' 'MTAVVAILNKTGMALAADSAATITNGDTSTSKVFNTANKVFTLSKHHPVAIMIFNNAEFLYTPWELIIKLYRKI' A
#
# COMPACT_ATOMS: atom_id res chain seq x y z
N MET A 1 9.78 7.39 4.16
CA MET A 1 9.34 6.78 5.44
C MET A 1 7.89 6.35 5.25
N THR A 2 7.50 5.18 5.74
CA THR A 2 6.12 4.65 5.62
C THR A 2 5.67 4.15 6.99
N ALA A 3 4.43 4.43 7.37
CA ALA A 3 3.83 3.94 8.60
C ALA A 3 2.59 3.11 8.26
N VAL A 4 2.52 1.91 8.83
CA VAL A 4 1.36 1.02 8.76
C VAL A 4 1.00 0.58 10.18
N VAL A 5 -0.29 0.55 10.50
CA VAL A 5 -0.80 0.17 11.82
C VAL A 5 -2.03 -0.72 11.67
N ALA A 6 -2.09 -1.75 12.51
CA ALA A 6 -3.22 -2.65 12.64
C ALA A 6 -3.55 -2.87 14.12
N ILE A 7 -4.84 -2.84 14.46
CA ILE A 7 -5.34 -3.18 15.79
C ILE A 7 -6.42 -4.25 15.60
N LEU A 8 -6.27 -5.39 16.28
CA LEU A 8 -7.20 -6.52 16.25
C LEU A 8 -7.73 -6.79 17.66
N ASN A 9 -9.03 -7.05 17.78
CA ASN A 9 -9.66 -7.52 19.00
C ASN A 9 -10.67 -8.64 18.69
N LYS A 10 -11.39 -9.12 19.72
CA LYS A 10 -12.39 -10.20 19.57
C LYS A 10 -13.57 -9.82 18.67
N THR A 11 -13.81 -8.53 18.43
CA THR A 11 -14.97 -8.04 17.66
C THR A 11 -14.62 -7.64 16.23
N GLY A 12 -13.34 -7.41 15.92
CA GLY A 12 -12.91 -6.98 14.59
C GLY A 12 -11.51 -6.39 14.56
N MET A 13 -11.20 -5.74 13.43
CA MET A 13 -9.87 -5.19 13.13
C MET A 13 -9.98 -3.80 12.50
N ALA A 14 -9.05 -2.91 12.86
CA ALA A 14 -8.86 -1.61 12.23
C ALA A 14 -7.46 -1.54 11.60
N LEU A 15 -7.37 -1.01 10.38
CA LEU A 15 -6.14 -0.87 9.61
C LEU A 15 -5.98 0.58 9.17
N ALA A 16 -4.76 1.13 9.25
CA ALA A 16 -4.45 2.44 8.72
C ALA A 16 -3.00 2.51 8.22
N ALA A 17 -2.75 3.41 7.28
CA ALA A 17 -1.42 3.70 6.77
C ALA A 17 -1.30 5.18 6.39
N ASP A 18 -0.08 5.70 6.30
CA ASP A 18 0.19 7.04 5.80
C ASP A 18 0.06 7.12 4.26
N SER A 19 -0.18 8.31 3.73
CA SER A 19 -0.37 8.53 2.29
C SER A 19 0.87 9.05 1.56
N ALA A 20 2.01 9.20 2.25
CA ALA A 20 3.24 9.75 1.68
C ALA A 20 4.03 8.68 0.91
N ALA A 21 4.19 8.83 -0.40
CA ALA A 21 5.10 8.05 -1.22
C ALA A 21 6.27 8.92 -1.68
N THR A 22 7.48 8.44 -1.48
CA THR A 22 8.70 9.13 -1.91
C THR A 22 9.20 8.47 -3.20
N ILE A 23 9.31 9.26 -4.27
CA ILE A 23 9.93 8.84 -5.53
C ILE A 23 11.30 9.51 -5.59
N THR A 24 12.34 8.70 -5.77
CA THR A 24 13.71 9.16 -5.95
C THR A 24 14.14 8.79 -7.37
N ASN A 25 14.41 9.81 -8.20
CA ASN A 25 15.00 9.57 -9.52
C ASN A 25 16.50 9.33 -9.36
N GLY A 26 17.03 8.28 -10.00
CA GLY A 26 18.42 7.84 -9.82
C GLY A 26 19.51 8.86 -10.19
N ASP A 27 19.17 9.90 -10.98
CA ASP A 27 20.15 10.87 -11.51
C ASP A 27 20.11 12.26 -10.84
N THR A 28 19.06 12.58 -10.10
CA THR A 28 18.97 13.83 -9.34
C THR A 28 18.62 13.52 -7.90
N SER A 29 19.39 14.06 -6.96
CA SER A 29 19.18 14.00 -5.51
C SER A 29 17.85 14.64 -5.02
N THR A 30 16.92 14.88 -5.94
CA THR A 30 15.55 15.32 -5.70
C THR A 30 14.65 14.13 -5.40
N SER A 31 14.38 13.91 -4.11
CA SER A 31 13.27 13.06 -3.67
C SER A 31 11.97 13.85 -3.71
N LYS A 32 10.98 13.39 -4.49
CA LYS A 32 9.65 13.99 -4.51
C LYS A 32 8.70 13.18 -3.66
N VAL A 33 8.02 13.85 -2.73
CA VAL A 33 6.99 13.23 -1.88
C VAL A 33 5.60 13.52 -2.45
N PHE A 34 4.82 12.48 -2.67
CA PHE A 34 3.41 12.54 -3.07
C PHE A 34 2.55 12.08 -1.89
N ASN A 35 1.56 12.87 -1.49
CA ASN A 35 0.72 12.57 -0.32
C ASN A 35 -0.61 11.89 -0.66
N THR A 36 -0.68 11.24 -1.83
CA THR A 36 -1.90 10.61 -2.37
C THR A 36 -1.77 9.11 -2.58
N ALA A 37 -0.70 8.49 -2.05
CA ALA A 37 -0.49 7.07 -2.24
C ALA A 37 -1.42 6.25 -1.36
N ASN A 38 -2.08 5.25 -1.94
CA ASN A 38 -2.80 4.27 -1.15
C ASN A 38 -1.85 3.14 -0.72
N LYS A 39 -1.88 2.80 0.57
CA LYS A 39 -1.08 1.71 1.14
C LYS A 39 -1.93 0.63 1.82
N VAL A 40 -3.26 0.77 1.80
CA VAL A 40 -4.22 -0.23 2.33
C VAL A 40 -5.17 -0.64 1.21
N PHE A 41 -5.17 -1.92 0.87
CA PHE A 41 -5.95 -2.47 -0.25
C PHE A 41 -6.81 -3.65 0.20
N THR A 42 -7.99 -3.78 -0.39
CA THR A 42 -8.81 -5.01 -0.25
C THR A 42 -8.38 -6.03 -1.29
N LEU A 43 -8.08 -7.27 -0.88
CA LEU A 43 -7.68 -8.36 -1.77
C LEU A 43 -8.89 -9.08 -2.38
N SER A 44 -10.02 -9.14 -1.68
CA SER A 44 -11.25 -9.78 -2.15
C SER A 44 -12.45 -8.86 -1.98
N LYS A 45 -13.44 -8.96 -2.87
CA LYS A 45 -14.76 -8.33 -2.70
C LYS A 45 -15.73 -9.19 -1.88
N HIS A 46 -15.42 -10.47 -1.70
CA HIS A 46 -16.29 -11.43 -0.99
C HIS A 46 -15.78 -11.74 0.41
N HIS A 47 -14.46 -11.82 0.58
CA HIS A 47 -13.84 -12.15 1.86
C HIS A 47 -13.13 -10.92 2.45
N PRO A 48 -13.19 -10.68 3.76
CA PRO A 48 -12.57 -9.52 4.41
C PRO A 48 -11.06 -9.73 4.54
N VAL A 49 -10.34 -9.69 3.42
CA VAL A 49 -8.88 -9.79 3.35
C VAL A 49 -8.31 -8.47 2.87
N ALA A 50 -7.41 -7.89 3.67
CA ALA A 50 -6.73 -6.65 3.36
C ALA A 50 -5.21 -6.86 3.25
N ILE A 51 -4.57 -6.03 2.43
CA ILE A 51 -3.13 -5.98 2.22
C ILE A 51 -2.65 -4.57 2.57
N MET A 52 -1.56 -4.48 3.32
CA MET A 52 -0.86 -3.22 3.58
C MET A 52 0.55 -3.28 3.01
N ILE A 53 0.99 -2.18 2.41
CA ILE A 53 2.32 -2.09 1.79
C ILE A 53 3.25 -1.27 2.68
N PHE A 54 4.41 -1.83 2.98
CA PHE A 54 5.49 -1.15 3.69
C PHE A 54 6.75 -1.08 2.81
N ASN A 55 7.53 -0.01 3.00
CA ASN A 55 8.81 0.23 2.33
C ASN A 55 8.69 0.47 0.81
N ASN A 56 8.71 -0.59 -0.01
CA ASN A 56 8.73 -0.49 -1.46
C ASN A 56 7.32 -0.64 -2.05
N ALA A 57 6.91 0.33 -2.88
CA ALA A 57 5.62 0.32 -3.57
C ALA A 57 5.62 -0.54 -4.85
N GLU A 58 6.79 -1.01 -5.29
CA GLU A 58 6.97 -1.81 -6.50
C GLU A 58 7.51 -3.21 -6.21
N PHE A 59 7.06 -4.16 -7.02
CA PHE A 59 7.58 -5.51 -7.10
C PHE A 59 8.00 -5.79 -8.54
N LEU A 60 9.29 -6.05 -8.78
CA LEU A 60 9.85 -6.24 -10.12
C LEU A 60 9.44 -5.12 -11.10
N TYR A 61 9.64 -3.86 -10.70
CA TYR A 61 9.24 -2.66 -11.46
C TYR A 61 7.73 -2.55 -11.73
N THR A 62 6.91 -3.36 -11.06
CA THR A 62 5.45 -3.35 -11.20
C THR A 62 4.82 -2.83 -9.91
N PRO A 63 3.96 -1.80 -9.94
CA PRO A 63 3.29 -1.31 -8.74
C PRO A 63 2.44 -2.39 -8.07
N TRP A 64 2.59 -2.54 -6.75
CA TRP A 64 1.77 -3.48 -5.97
C TRP A 64 0.27 -3.23 -6.14
N GLU A 65 -0.14 -1.96 -6.26
CA GLU A 65 -1.53 -1.60 -6.51
C GLU A 65 -2.08 -2.28 -7.78
N LEU A 66 -1.28 -2.34 -8.84
CA LEU A 66 -1.67 -2.95 -10.11
C LEU A 66 -1.78 -4.47 -9.95
N ILE A 67 -0.81 -5.10 -9.29
CA ILE A 67 -0.82 -6.55 -9.01
C ILE A 67 -2.06 -6.91 -8.18
N ILE A 68 -2.30 -6.23 -7.07
CA ILE A 68 -3.43 -6.49 -6.18
C ILE A 68 -4.76 -6.34 -6.94
N LYS A 69 -4.92 -5.26 -7.71
CA LYS A 69 -6.14 -5.02 -8.49
C LYS A 69 -6.34 -6.07 -9.60
N LEU A 70 -5.27 -6.53 -10.24
CA LEU A 70 -5.33 -7.55 -11.31
C LEU A 70 -5.80 -8.91 -10.78
N TYR A 71 -5.29 -9.33 -9.62
CA TYR A 71 -5.64 -10.62 -9.00
C TYR A 71 -6.88 -10.56 -8.12
N ARG A 72 -7.39 -9.37 -7.80
CA ARG A 72 -8.72 -9.16 -7.22
C ARG A 72 -9.78 -9.46 -8.27
N LYS A 73 -10.07 -10.74 -8.49
CA LYS A 73 -11.23 -11.18 -9.30
C LYS A 73 -12.50 -10.51 -8.77
N ILE A 74 -13.33 -10.04 -9.70
CA ILE A 74 -14.60 -9.34 -9.43
C ILE A 74 -15.54 -10.24 -8.63
#